data_AF-A0A8J2RWC2-F1
#
_entry.id   AF-A0A8J2RWC2-F1
#
_cell.length_a   1.000
_cell.length_b   1.000
_cell.length_c   1.000
_cell.angle_alpha   90.00
_cell.angle_beta   90.00
_cell.angle_gamma   90.00
#
_symmetry.space_group_name_H-M   'P 1'
#
loop_
_entity.id
_entity.type
_entity.pdbx_description
1 polymer ?
#
loop_
_entity_poly.entity_id
_entity_poly.type
_entity_poly.pdbx_seq_one_letter_code
_entity_poly.pdbx_strand_id
1 'polypeptide(L)'
;MDNLIGSLELSLNVSNELYNTISPHPRFSQFKKTFKTNQEERRRRTLENQKQSRYDYFNHCRCLAENEFSVGNESISEDSPDEMEWSPPKIQTPRTYQDQIMLSEWLVEVPEDFETSWLVMPCPIGKRCLVVASRGWTKVYSKSGFLITEFQSVLPGGFRQSSDSTILDCLWDQCKQCYFVLDVLSWSGVPLLGCEAEFRFYWISGKFNEHPELGIKSAKNRYAFIPLSVSPCTKENIEALLVNEKDIWLPLDGLLFYHKLGFYTPRVSPLVGWLKPFMISEVLKAKVPEFYMQKKPISYVNIQQHLKKHNPTVKFEKRSAEMSTTN
;
A
#
# COMPACT_ATOMS: atom_id res chain seq x y z
N MET A 1 1.61 13.99 32.47
CA MET A 1 1.57 14.32 31.03
C MET A 1 1.68 13.07 30.17
N ASP A 2 2.63 12.16 30.43
CA ASP A 2 2.83 10.93 29.64
C ASP A 2 1.59 10.02 29.51
N ASN A 3 0.75 9.92 30.55
CA ASN A 3 -0.51 9.15 30.48
C ASN A 3 -1.54 9.77 29.52
N LEU A 4 -1.59 11.10 29.42
CA LEU A 4 -2.49 11.80 28.50
C LEU A 4 -1.99 11.66 27.06
N ILE A 5 -0.68 11.84 26.85
CA ILE A 5 -0.03 11.64 25.54
C ILE A 5 -0.25 10.21 25.04
N GLY A 6 -0.03 9.21 25.91
CA GLY A 6 -0.27 7.81 25.56
C GLY A 6 -1.74 7.51 25.25
N SER A 7 -2.68 8.05 26.02
CA SER A 7 -4.12 7.91 25.73
C SER A 7 -4.49 8.53 24.38
N LEU A 8 -3.92 9.70 24.07
CA LEU A 8 -4.16 10.42 22.82
C LEU A 8 -3.64 9.63 21.60
N GLU A 9 -2.40 9.15 21.64
CA GLU A 9 -1.80 8.35 20.55
C GLU A 9 -2.49 7.00 20.32
N LEU A 10 -3.03 6.40 21.39
CA LEU A 10 -3.73 5.13 21.29
C LEU A 10 -5.16 5.26 20.77
N SER A 11 -5.86 6.37 21.07
CA SER A 11 -7.30 6.52 20.84
C SER A 11 -7.71 7.50 19.73
N LEU A 12 -6.85 8.45 19.34
CA LEU A 12 -7.18 9.39 18.26
C LEU A 12 -6.88 8.80 16.88
N ASN A 13 -7.82 8.00 16.37
CA ASN A 13 -7.79 7.50 15.01
C ASN A 13 -9.10 7.86 14.29
N VAL A 14 -8.99 8.48 13.11
CA VAL A 14 -10.16 8.76 12.24
C VAL A 14 -10.59 7.49 11.48
N SER A 15 -9.64 6.61 11.14
CA SER A 15 -9.90 5.28 10.58
C SER A 15 -9.46 4.17 11.55
N ASN A 16 -10.30 3.17 11.77
CA ASN A 16 -10.04 2.04 12.67
C ASN A 16 -9.21 0.91 12.01
N GLU A 17 -8.40 1.24 11.02
CA GLU A 17 -7.58 0.27 10.28
C GLU A 17 -6.43 -0.24 11.17
N LEU A 18 -6.28 -1.56 11.24
CA LEU A 18 -5.24 -2.22 12.03
C LEU A 18 -3.89 -2.07 11.31
N TYR A 19 -2.80 -1.90 12.07
CA TYR A 19 -1.42 -1.85 11.55
C TYR A 19 -1.18 -0.81 10.43
N ASN A 20 -1.96 0.27 10.40
CA ASN A 20 -1.86 1.32 9.39
C ASN A 20 -0.46 1.95 9.33
N THR A 21 0.06 2.14 8.12
CA THR A 21 1.36 2.76 7.83
C THR A 21 1.43 4.27 8.09
N ILE A 22 0.29 4.93 8.32
CA ILE A 22 0.24 6.34 8.76
C ILE A 22 0.74 6.48 10.21
N SER A 23 0.42 5.51 11.07
CA SER A 23 0.92 5.47 12.44
C SER A 23 2.33 4.87 12.49
N PRO A 24 3.15 5.17 13.51
CA PRO A 24 4.43 4.50 13.73
C PRO A 24 4.27 2.98 13.80
N HIS A 25 5.28 2.26 13.30
CA HIS A 25 5.29 0.80 13.31
C HIS A 25 5.08 0.26 14.75
N PRO A 26 4.12 -0.66 15.00
CA PRO A 26 3.74 -1.05 16.37
C PRO A 26 4.87 -1.59 17.24
N ARG A 27 5.84 -2.29 16.63
CA ARG A 27 7.05 -2.81 17.29
C ARG A 27 7.99 -1.72 17.83
N PHE A 28 7.97 -0.52 17.24
CA PHE A 28 8.89 0.58 17.53
C PHE A 28 8.17 1.79 18.15
N SER A 29 6.85 1.67 18.38
CA SER A 29 6.04 2.67 19.07
C SER A 29 6.34 2.66 20.58
N GLN A 30 6.32 3.85 21.20
CA GLN A 30 6.48 3.98 22.65
C GLN A 30 5.27 3.40 23.40
N PHE A 31 4.07 3.59 22.85
CA PHE A 31 2.82 3.05 23.40
C PHE A 31 2.34 1.88 22.54
N LYS A 32 2.06 0.75 23.18
CA LYS A 32 1.60 -0.47 22.50
C LYS A 32 0.08 -0.46 22.34
N LYS A 33 -0.38 -0.61 21.10
CA LYS A 33 -1.77 -0.96 20.80
C LYS A 33 -1.95 -2.46 20.99
N THR A 34 -2.95 -2.86 21.78
CA THR A 34 -3.36 -4.25 21.88
C THR A 34 -4.29 -4.57 20.72
N PHE A 35 -3.86 -5.45 19.83
CA PHE A 35 -4.68 -5.88 18.71
C PHE A 35 -5.44 -7.15 19.09
N LYS A 36 -6.73 -7.21 18.74
CA LYS A 36 -7.59 -8.37 19.03
C LYS A 36 -7.27 -9.58 18.14
N THR A 37 -6.67 -9.35 16.97
CA THR A 37 -6.40 -10.40 15.97
C THR A 37 -4.97 -10.28 15.43
N ASN A 38 -4.31 -11.44 15.29
CA ASN A 38 -2.97 -11.56 14.74
C ASN A 38 -2.98 -11.33 13.22
N GLN A 39 -1.84 -10.93 12.64
CA GLN A 39 -1.76 -10.69 11.20
C GLN A 39 -1.95 -11.99 10.42
N GLU A 40 -1.37 -13.09 10.89
CA GLU A 40 -1.41 -14.37 10.19
C GLU A 40 -2.82 -14.92 10.01
N GLU A 41 -3.62 -14.91 11.08
CA GLU A 41 -5.01 -15.37 11.02
C GLU A 41 -5.86 -14.49 10.09
N ARG A 42 -5.58 -13.18 10.00
CA ARG A 42 -6.26 -12.30 9.04
C ARG A 42 -5.85 -12.61 7.61
N ARG A 43 -4.58 -12.90 7.34
CA ARG A 43 -4.10 -13.30 6.01
C ARG A 43 -4.81 -14.56 5.54
N ARG A 44 -4.82 -15.60 6.37
CA ARG A 44 -5.52 -16.88 6.10
C ARG A 44 -6.99 -16.66 5.74
N ARG A 45 -7.73 -15.92 6.58
CA ARG A 45 -9.15 -15.58 6.31
C ARG A 45 -9.33 -14.78 5.02
N THR A 46 -8.43 -13.85 4.73
CA THR A 46 -8.50 -13.04 3.50
C THR A 46 -8.32 -13.92 2.26
N LEU A 47 -7.36 -14.85 2.28
CA LEU A 47 -7.11 -15.82 1.21
C LEU A 47 -8.27 -16.82 1.03
N GLU A 48 -8.97 -17.19 2.10
CA GLU A 48 -10.16 -18.04 2.02
C GLU A 48 -11.35 -17.26 1.43
N ASN A 49 -11.58 -16.05 1.92
CA ASN A 49 -12.69 -15.20 1.48
C ASN A 49 -12.57 -14.81 0.00
N GLN A 50 -11.36 -14.51 -0.49
CA GLN A 50 -11.17 -14.14 -1.90
C GLN A 50 -11.53 -15.29 -2.86
N LYS A 51 -11.40 -16.56 -2.45
CA LYS A 51 -11.78 -17.72 -3.27
C LYS A 51 -13.29 -17.93 -3.35
N GLN A 52 -14.02 -17.48 -2.33
CA GLN A 52 -15.48 -17.62 -2.25
C GLN A 52 -16.22 -16.42 -2.84
N SER A 53 -15.61 -15.24 -2.79
CA SER A 53 -16.21 -13.99 -3.22
C SER A 53 -16.40 -13.93 -4.74
N ARG A 54 -17.64 -13.68 -5.17
CA ARG A 54 -17.98 -13.34 -6.56
C ARG A 54 -18.23 -11.86 -6.66
N TYR A 55 -17.17 -11.09 -6.90
CA TYR A 55 -17.26 -9.65 -7.11
C TYR A 55 -17.26 -9.33 -8.62
N ASP A 56 -18.11 -8.40 -9.03
CA ASP A 56 -18.18 -7.94 -10.42
C ASP A 56 -17.05 -6.95 -10.72
N TYR A 57 -15.84 -7.48 -10.87
CA TYR A 57 -14.64 -6.71 -11.20
C TYR A 57 -14.77 -5.98 -12.55
N PHE A 58 -15.53 -6.54 -13.49
CA PHE A 58 -15.73 -5.93 -14.81
C PHE A 58 -16.53 -4.64 -14.69
N ASN A 59 -17.69 -4.68 -14.02
CA ASN A 59 -18.49 -3.49 -13.80
C ASN A 59 -17.74 -2.46 -12.95
N HIS A 60 -16.99 -2.89 -11.93
CA HIS A 60 -16.16 -1.98 -11.13
C HIS A 60 -15.13 -1.20 -11.98
N CYS A 61 -14.37 -1.90 -12.83
CA CYS A 61 -13.41 -1.26 -13.75
C CYS A 61 -14.10 -0.31 -14.73
N ARG A 62 -15.27 -0.69 -15.24
CA ARG A 62 -16.06 0.14 -16.15
C ARG A 62 -16.51 1.43 -15.46
N CYS A 63 -17.04 1.35 -14.23
CA CYS A 63 -17.40 2.52 -13.43
C CYS A 63 -16.22 3.47 -13.22
N LEU A 64 -15.03 2.93 -12.93
CA LEU A 64 -13.80 3.72 -12.79
C LEU A 64 -13.39 4.42 -14.10
N ALA A 65 -13.46 3.72 -15.23
CA ALA A 65 -13.09 4.25 -16.53
C ALA A 65 -14.06 5.32 -17.05
N GLU A 66 -15.37 5.09 -16.89
CA GLU A 66 -16.43 5.93 -17.43
C GLU A 66 -16.87 7.05 -16.48
N ASN A 67 -16.40 7.03 -15.24
CA ASN A 67 -16.89 7.86 -14.13
C ASN A 67 -18.40 7.68 -13.90
N GLU A 68 -18.90 6.47 -14.16
CA GLU A 68 -20.31 6.08 -14.06
C GLU A 68 -20.52 5.26 -12.79
N PHE A 69 -20.37 5.90 -11.63
CA PHE A 69 -20.87 5.32 -10.39
C PHE A 69 -22.33 5.72 -10.30
N SER A 70 -23.21 4.88 -10.87
CA SER A 70 -24.64 5.04 -10.71
C SER A 70 -24.98 5.15 -9.22
N VAL A 71 -25.65 6.23 -8.85
CA VAL A 71 -26.30 6.40 -7.55
C VAL A 71 -27.38 5.31 -7.47
N GLY A 72 -27.03 4.15 -6.92
CA GLY A 72 -27.89 2.97 -6.96
C GLY A 72 -27.36 1.86 -6.07
N ASN A 73 -27.20 2.16 -4.79
CA ASN A 73 -27.19 1.18 -3.71
C ASN A 73 -28.03 1.75 -2.56
N GLU A 74 -29.27 2.11 -2.87
CA GLU A 74 -30.32 1.94 -1.87
C GLU A 74 -30.64 0.45 -1.86
N SER A 75 -30.33 -0.20 -0.75
CA SER A 75 -31.08 -1.39 -0.34
C SER A 75 -32.55 -1.03 -0.45
N ILE A 76 -33.22 -1.51 -1.50
CA ILE A 76 -34.67 -1.44 -1.66
C ILE A 76 -35.24 -2.22 -0.46
N SER A 77 -35.58 -1.51 0.60
CA SER A 77 -36.62 -1.95 1.53
C SER A 77 -37.94 -1.65 0.83
N GLU A 78 -38.64 -2.71 0.44
CA GLU A 78 -40.06 -2.65 0.09
C GLU A 78 -40.82 -1.98 1.26
N ASP A 79 -41.42 -0.81 1.04
CA ASP A 79 -42.83 -0.61 1.38
C ASP A 79 -43.37 0.80 1.02
N SER A 80 -44.48 0.73 0.28
CA SER A 80 -45.57 1.70 0.15
C SER A 80 -45.44 2.85 -0.88
N PRO A 81 -46.45 3.01 -1.78
CA PRO A 81 -46.54 4.10 -2.73
C PRO A 81 -47.34 5.26 -2.11
N ASP A 82 -46.71 6.41 -1.92
CA ASP A 82 -47.42 7.69 -1.92
C ASP A 82 -46.44 8.83 -2.22
N GLU A 83 -46.86 9.70 -3.13
CA GLU A 83 -46.14 10.83 -3.67
C GLU A 83 -45.79 11.86 -2.59
N MET A 84 -44.52 12.29 -2.52
CA MET A 84 -44.18 13.70 -2.34
C MET A 84 -42.71 13.98 -2.66
N GLU A 85 -42.52 14.78 -3.72
CA GLU A 85 -41.29 15.48 -4.06
C GLU A 85 -40.83 16.41 -2.91
N TRP A 86 -39.78 15.99 -2.22
CA TRP A 86 -38.64 16.84 -1.88
C TRP A 86 -37.41 15.95 -1.78
N SER A 87 -36.59 15.95 -2.84
CA SER A 87 -35.27 15.32 -2.75
C SER A 87 -34.33 16.30 -2.05
N PRO A 88 -33.76 15.97 -0.87
CA PRO A 88 -32.60 16.71 -0.37
C PRO A 88 -31.53 16.70 -1.47
N PRO A 89 -30.69 17.75 -1.60
CA PRO A 89 -29.61 17.73 -2.58
C PRO A 89 -28.84 16.43 -2.37
N LYS A 90 -28.85 15.56 -3.40
CA LYS A 90 -28.10 14.31 -3.39
C LYS A 90 -26.68 14.71 -3.01
N ILE A 91 -26.28 14.37 -1.79
CA ILE A 91 -24.90 14.50 -1.36
C ILE A 91 -24.16 13.62 -2.37
N GLN A 92 -23.54 14.26 -3.37
CA GLN A 92 -22.63 13.59 -4.28
C GLN A 92 -21.70 12.82 -3.36
N THR A 93 -21.70 11.49 -3.46
CA THR A 93 -20.82 10.66 -2.65
C THR A 93 -19.43 11.31 -2.72
N PRO A 94 -18.80 11.61 -1.57
CA PRO A 94 -17.61 12.43 -1.57
C PRO A 94 -16.52 11.61 -2.24
N ARG A 95 -16.24 11.92 -3.51
CA ARG A 95 -15.15 11.39 -4.33
C ARG A 95 -15.23 9.90 -4.60
N THR A 96 -15.97 9.59 -5.64
CA THR A 96 -16.00 8.32 -6.38
C THR A 96 -14.68 7.51 -6.45
N TYR A 97 -13.54 8.20 -6.64
CA TYR A 97 -12.21 7.59 -6.76
C TYR A 97 -11.46 7.44 -5.44
N GLN A 98 -12.10 7.75 -4.31
CA GLN A 98 -11.51 7.57 -2.98
C GLN A 98 -11.39 6.08 -2.64
N ASP A 99 -10.31 5.73 -1.94
CA ASP A 99 -10.09 4.40 -1.37
C ASP A 99 -10.06 3.25 -2.40
N GLN A 100 -9.77 3.55 -3.67
CA GLN A 100 -9.66 2.56 -4.75
C GLN A 100 -8.30 1.85 -4.79
N ILE A 101 -7.32 2.33 -4.02
CA ILE A 101 -5.96 1.81 -3.99
C ILE A 101 -5.82 0.78 -2.87
N MET A 102 -5.21 -0.36 -3.15
CA MET A 102 -4.80 -1.34 -2.15
C MET A 102 -3.62 -0.79 -1.34
N LEU A 103 -3.77 -0.78 -0.01
CA LEU A 103 -2.80 -0.25 0.93
C LEU A 103 -2.21 -1.39 1.76
N SER A 104 -0.95 -1.22 2.16
CA SER A 104 -0.25 -2.17 3.01
C SER A 104 -0.45 -1.90 4.49
N GLU A 105 -0.33 -2.96 5.28
CA GLU A 105 -0.06 -2.88 6.71
C GLU A 105 1.46 -2.82 6.95
N TRP A 106 1.87 -2.35 8.14
CA TRP A 106 3.23 -2.64 8.61
C TRP A 106 3.46 -4.15 8.70
N LEU A 107 4.59 -4.66 8.20
CA LEU A 107 4.96 -6.07 8.36
C LEU A 107 5.48 -6.31 9.79
N VAL A 108 4.59 -6.71 10.70
CA VAL A 108 4.95 -6.94 12.12
C VAL A 108 5.27 -8.41 12.38
N GLU A 109 4.43 -9.31 11.88
CA GLU A 109 4.58 -10.76 11.94
C GLU A 109 5.06 -11.26 10.58
N VAL A 110 6.26 -11.83 10.54
CA VAL A 110 6.83 -12.43 9.33
C VAL A 110 6.19 -13.81 9.15
N PRO A 111 5.51 -14.08 8.01
CA PRO A 111 4.95 -15.41 7.72
C PRO A 111 6.02 -16.50 7.72
N GLU A 112 5.62 -17.74 8.01
CA GLU A 112 6.54 -18.89 7.96
C GLU A 112 6.97 -19.21 6.52
N ASP A 113 6.07 -19.03 5.56
CA ASP A 113 6.28 -19.26 4.12
C ASP A 113 6.73 -18.00 3.38
N PHE A 114 7.32 -17.03 4.08
CA PHE A 114 7.66 -15.72 3.54
C PHE A 114 8.56 -15.80 2.30
N GLU A 115 9.60 -16.63 2.31
CA GLU A 115 10.55 -16.72 1.19
C GLU A 115 9.93 -17.33 -0.09
N THR A 116 8.92 -18.19 0.06
CA THR A 116 8.31 -18.97 -1.03
C THR A 116 7.02 -18.36 -1.56
N SER A 117 6.18 -17.84 -0.67
CA SER A 117 4.83 -17.36 -0.97
C SER A 117 4.72 -15.85 -1.13
N TRP A 118 5.81 -15.10 -0.90
CA TRP A 118 5.81 -13.63 -0.97
C TRP A 118 6.80 -13.08 -1.99
N LEU A 119 6.48 -11.88 -2.48
CA LEU A 119 7.26 -11.10 -3.43
C LEU A 119 7.64 -9.76 -2.79
N VAL A 120 8.89 -9.34 -2.97
CA VAL A 120 9.40 -8.04 -2.53
C VAL A 120 9.49 -7.08 -3.71
N MET A 121 9.07 -5.83 -3.48
CA MET A 121 9.11 -4.74 -4.46
C MET A 121 9.78 -3.50 -3.86
N PRO A 122 10.90 -3.01 -4.42
CA PRO A 122 11.52 -1.76 -3.99
C PRO A 122 10.66 -0.58 -4.41
N CYS A 123 10.33 0.32 -3.49
CA CYS A 123 9.49 1.48 -3.76
C CYS A 123 10.29 2.79 -3.61
N PRO A 124 10.56 3.53 -4.69
CA PRO A 124 11.21 4.83 -4.61
C PRO A 124 10.32 5.86 -3.89
N ILE A 125 10.92 6.95 -3.42
CA ILE A 125 10.15 8.08 -2.88
C ILE A 125 9.27 8.67 -3.98
N GLY A 126 7.96 8.64 -3.75
CA GLY A 126 6.98 9.17 -4.68
C GLY A 126 5.60 9.36 -4.06
N LYS A 127 4.74 10.08 -4.77
CA LYS A 127 3.34 10.28 -4.35
C LYS A 127 2.49 9.17 -4.96
N ARG A 128 1.90 8.31 -4.12
CA ARG A 128 0.98 7.26 -4.56
C ARG A 128 -0.25 7.86 -5.24
N CYS A 129 -0.63 7.32 -6.39
CA CYS A 129 -1.77 7.80 -7.16
C CYS A 129 -2.40 6.68 -8.00
N LEU A 130 -3.72 6.79 -8.20
CA LEU A 130 -4.48 5.98 -9.14
C LEU A 130 -4.40 6.65 -10.52
N VAL A 131 -4.04 5.91 -11.56
CA VAL A 131 -4.00 6.41 -12.93
C VAL A 131 -5.10 5.72 -13.72
N VAL A 132 -5.94 6.51 -14.39
CA VAL A 132 -7.06 6.04 -15.21
C VAL A 132 -6.91 6.61 -16.62
N ALA A 133 -6.55 5.77 -17.58
CA ALA A 133 -6.54 6.09 -18.99
C ALA A 133 -7.84 5.60 -19.65
N SER A 134 -8.63 6.52 -20.19
CA SER A 134 -9.89 6.21 -20.88
C SER A 134 -10.32 7.38 -21.76
N ARG A 135 -11.05 7.08 -22.85
CA ARG A 135 -11.65 8.08 -23.76
C ARG A 135 -10.64 9.12 -24.31
N GLY A 136 -9.40 8.69 -24.54
CA GLY A 136 -8.32 9.51 -25.12
C GLY A 136 -7.55 10.37 -24.11
N TRP A 137 -7.81 10.21 -22.81
CA TRP A 137 -7.16 10.98 -21.75
C TRP A 137 -6.71 10.08 -20.61
N THR A 138 -5.66 10.52 -19.91
CA THR A 138 -5.14 9.88 -18.71
C THR A 138 -5.31 10.83 -17.53
N LYS A 139 -6.12 10.42 -16.55
CA LYS A 139 -6.43 11.15 -15.33
C LYS A 139 -5.73 10.51 -14.15
N VAL A 140 -5.21 11.34 -13.24
CA VAL A 140 -4.46 10.87 -12.07
C VAL A 140 -5.14 11.34 -10.80
N TYR A 141 -5.48 10.42 -9.91
CA TYR A 141 -6.17 10.68 -8.66
C TYR A 141 -5.28 10.38 -7.46
N SER A 142 -5.39 11.19 -6.41
CA SER A 142 -4.78 10.92 -5.11
C SER A 142 -5.45 9.74 -4.39
N LYS A 143 -4.81 9.21 -3.34
CA LYS A 143 -5.43 8.21 -2.44
C LYS A 143 -6.82 8.64 -1.93
N SER A 144 -7.00 9.94 -1.72
CA SER A 144 -8.25 10.54 -1.23
C SER A 144 -9.27 10.82 -2.34
N GLY A 145 -9.04 10.36 -3.57
CA GLY A 145 -9.96 10.50 -4.70
C GLY A 145 -9.93 11.85 -5.43
N PHE A 146 -9.11 12.81 -5.00
CA PHE A 146 -8.95 14.08 -5.73
C PHE A 146 -8.22 13.90 -7.06
N LEU A 147 -8.75 14.49 -8.13
CA LEU A 147 -8.05 14.62 -9.41
C LEU A 147 -6.84 15.56 -9.24
N ILE A 148 -5.66 15.06 -9.54
CA ILE A 148 -4.38 15.79 -9.46
C ILE A 148 -4.07 16.45 -10.81
N THR A 149 -4.15 15.69 -11.89
CA THR A 149 -3.82 16.16 -13.25
C THR A 149 -4.46 15.26 -14.30
N GLU A 150 -4.58 15.80 -15.50
CA GLU A 150 -4.92 15.06 -16.71
C GLU A 150 -3.90 15.34 -17.83
N PHE A 151 -3.64 14.35 -18.68
CA PHE A 151 -2.74 14.44 -19.81
C PHE A 151 -3.00 13.32 -20.83
N GLN A 152 -2.38 13.43 -22.00
CA GLN A 152 -2.35 12.36 -22.99
C GLN A 152 -1.18 11.40 -22.73
N SER A 153 -1.46 10.09 -22.79
CA SER A 153 -0.46 9.03 -22.66
C SER A 153 -0.68 7.94 -23.69
N VAL A 154 0.36 7.17 -23.96
CA VAL A 154 0.28 6.02 -24.89
C VAL A 154 -0.29 4.75 -24.23
N LEU A 155 -0.81 4.84 -23.00
CA LEU A 155 -1.58 3.74 -22.39
C LEU A 155 -2.83 3.44 -23.23
N PRO A 156 -3.30 2.18 -23.27
CA PRO A 156 -4.58 1.86 -23.93
C PRO A 156 -5.72 2.68 -23.33
N GLY A 157 -6.41 3.44 -24.19
CA GLY A 157 -7.45 4.41 -23.81
C GLY A 157 -6.95 5.83 -23.50
N GLY A 158 -5.63 6.08 -23.46
CA GLY A 158 -5.02 7.32 -22.99
C GLY A 158 -4.67 8.39 -24.03
N PHE A 159 -4.80 8.09 -25.34
CA PHE A 159 -4.44 9.00 -26.44
C PHE A 159 -5.55 9.16 -27.48
N ARG A 160 -5.91 8.08 -28.20
CA ARG A 160 -7.03 8.09 -29.15
C ARG A 160 -8.32 7.69 -28.44
N GLN A 161 -9.46 8.21 -28.90
CA GLN A 161 -10.75 7.69 -28.46
C GLN A 161 -10.87 6.23 -28.88
N SER A 162 -10.92 5.35 -27.89
CA SER A 162 -11.29 3.96 -28.03
C SER A 162 -12.16 3.57 -26.83
N SER A 163 -12.80 2.40 -26.92
CA SER A 163 -13.48 1.76 -25.79
C SER A 163 -12.51 1.18 -24.76
N ASP A 164 -11.20 1.18 -25.05
CA ASP A 164 -10.20 0.66 -24.13
C ASP A 164 -10.08 1.56 -22.90
N SER A 165 -9.76 0.92 -21.78
CA SER A 165 -9.39 1.61 -20.57
C SER A 165 -8.27 0.90 -19.85
N THR A 166 -7.43 1.67 -19.17
CA THR A 166 -6.32 1.14 -18.38
C THR A 166 -6.31 1.83 -17.03
N ILE A 167 -6.25 1.03 -15.98
CA ILE A 167 -6.26 1.50 -14.59
C ILE A 167 -5.02 0.94 -13.90
N LEU A 168 -4.14 1.84 -13.48
CA LEU A 168 -2.87 1.51 -12.84
C LEU A 168 -2.79 2.12 -11.45
N ASP A 169 -2.01 1.46 -10.60
CA ASP A 169 -1.66 1.94 -9.29
C ASP A 169 -0.19 2.34 -9.25
N CYS A 170 0.09 3.65 -9.19
CA CYS A 170 1.39 4.21 -9.47
C CYS A 170 1.99 5.00 -8.29
N LEU A 171 3.29 5.29 -8.38
CA LEU A 171 4.02 6.29 -7.60
C LEU A 171 4.53 7.37 -8.55
N TRP A 172 4.16 8.62 -8.31
CA TRP A 172 4.69 9.76 -9.04
C TRP A 172 6.03 10.22 -8.45
N ASP A 173 7.08 10.18 -9.26
CA ASP A 173 8.39 10.77 -8.95
C ASP A 173 8.48 12.17 -9.54
N GLN A 174 8.52 13.18 -8.66
CA GLN A 174 8.56 14.59 -9.06
C GLN A 174 9.91 14.99 -9.68
N CYS A 175 11.02 14.36 -9.29
CA CYS A 175 12.34 14.71 -9.81
C CYS A 175 12.53 14.15 -11.22
N LYS A 176 12.17 12.88 -11.42
CA LYS A 176 12.28 12.19 -12.71
C LYS A 176 11.12 12.48 -13.66
N GLN A 177 10.03 13.05 -13.15
CA GLN A 177 8.80 13.33 -13.90
C GLN A 177 8.26 12.06 -14.59
N CYS A 178 8.20 10.96 -13.85
CA CYS A 178 7.71 9.67 -14.32
C CYS A 178 6.79 9.00 -13.29
N TYR A 179 5.96 8.07 -13.79
CA TYR A 179 5.11 7.23 -12.98
C TYR A 179 5.73 5.84 -12.85
N PHE A 180 6.10 5.46 -11.64
CA PHE A 180 6.46 4.09 -11.33
C PHE A 180 5.19 3.27 -11.14
N VAL A 181 4.99 2.23 -11.94
CA VAL A 181 3.81 1.36 -11.86
C VAL A 181 4.08 0.32 -10.79
N LEU A 182 3.35 0.39 -9.67
CA LEU A 182 3.38 -0.66 -8.64
C LEU A 182 2.42 -1.78 -9.00
N ASP A 183 1.27 -1.47 -9.60
CA ASP A 183 0.28 -2.51 -9.87
C ASP A 183 -0.70 -2.16 -11.00
N VAL A 184 -1.42 -3.17 -11.47
CA VAL A 184 -2.43 -3.07 -12.53
C VAL A 184 -3.79 -3.57 -12.03
N LEU A 185 -4.82 -2.74 -12.22
CA LEU A 185 -6.21 -3.06 -11.91
C LEU A 185 -6.98 -3.46 -13.17
N SER A 186 -6.72 -2.78 -14.28
CA SER A 186 -7.28 -3.11 -15.59
C SER A 186 -6.35 -2.71 -16.71
N TRP A 187 -6.32 -3.50 -17.78
CA TRP A 187 -5.54 -3.21 -18.98
C TRP A 187 -6.37 -3.46 -20.24
N SER A 188 -6.54 -2.45 -21.08
CA SER A 188 -7.39 -2.50 -22.29
C SER A 188 -8.80 -3.05 -22.03
N GLY A 189 -9.42 -2.66 -20.92
CA GLY A 189 -10.74 -3.12 -20.50
C GLY A 189 -10.78 -4.51 -19.86
N VAL A 190 -9.67 -5.26 -19.83
CA VAL A 190 -9.58 -6.54 -19.11
C VAL A 190 -9.40 -6.27 -17.62
N PRO A 191 -10.34 -6.70 -16.74
CA PRO A 191 -10.19 -6.53 -15.30
C PRO A 191 -9.18 -7.54 -14.75
N LEU A 192 -8.25 -7.04 -13.93
CA LEU A 192 -7.17 -7.84 -13.33
C LEU A 192 -7.27 -7.91 -11.80
N LEU A 193 -8.20 -7.19 -11.15
CA LEU A 193 -8.30 -7.16 -9.69
C LEU A 193 -8.47 -8.55 -9.04
N GLY A 194 -9.25 -9.42 -9.68
CA GLY A 194 -9.49 -10.80 -9.21
C GLY A 194 -8.38 -11.79 -9.56
N CYS A 195 -7.26 -11.31 -10.13
CA CYS A 195 -6.10 -12.15 -10.39
C CYS A 195 -5.10 -12.09 -9.23
N GLU A 196 -4.34 -13.16 -9.09
CA GLU A 196 -3.25 -13.27 -8.10
C GLU A 196 -2.15 -12.22 -8.38
N ALA A 197 -1.56 -11.67 -7.32
CA ALA A 197 -0.52 -10.64 -7.42
C ALA A 197 0.66 -11.07 -8.30
N GLU A 198 1.13 -12.31 -8.18
CA GLU A 198 2.23 -12.84 -9.01
C GLU A 198 1.90 -12.77 -10.50
N PHE A 199 0.67 -13.16 -10.88
CA PHE A 199 0.20 -13.05 -12.25
C PHE A 199 0.11 -11.59 -12.70
N ARG A 200 -0.41 -10.68 -11.88
CA ARG A 200 -0.56 -9.26 -12.23
C ARG A 200 0.80 -8.60 -12.48
N PHE A 201 1.81 -8.92 -11.67
CA PHE A 201 3.18 -8.43 -11.85
C PHE A 201 3.86 -9.02 -13.09
N TYR A 202 3.70 -10.33 -13.32
CA TYR A 202 4.19 -10.97 -14.55
C TYR A 202 3.55 -10.33 -15.79
N TRP A 203 2.22 -10.17 -15.77
CA TRP A 203 1.44 -9.64 -16.88
C TRP A 203 1.84 -8.21 -17.22
N ILE A 204 1.91 -7.32 -16.23
CA ILE A 204 2.25 -5.91 -16.47
C ILE A 204 3.69 -5.79 -16.97
N SER A 205 4.63 -6.56 -16.42
CA SER A 205 6.01 -6.60 -16.94
C SER A 205 6.05 -7.03 -18.40
N GLY A 206 5.30 -8.08 -18.77
CA GLY A 206 5.13 -8.51 -20.15
C GLY A 206 4.59 -7.40 -21.07
N LYS A 207 3.55 -6.68 -20.64
CA LYS A 207 2.96 -5.57 -21.43
C LYS A 207 3.91 -4.40 -21.64
N PHE A 208 4.74 -4.06 -20.66
CA PHE A 208 5.74 -3.01 -20.81
C PHE A 208 6.93 -3.45 -21.68
N ASN A 209 7.25 -4.75 -21.72
CA ASN A 209 8.25 -5.29 -22.64
C ASN A 209 7.75 -5.32 -24.09
N GLU A 210 6.46 -5.60 -24.30
CA GLU A 210 5.79 -5.52 -25.62
C GLU A 210 5.73 -4.07 -26.14
N HIS A 211 5.57 -3.11 -25.23
CA HIS A 211 5.35 -1.68 -25.53
C HIS A 211 6.38 -0.76 -24.84
N PRO A 212 7.67 -0.78 -25.28
CA PRO A 212 8.72 0.04 -24.66
C PRO A 212 8.48 1.55 -24.76
N GLU A 213 7.64 1.99 -25.70
CA GLU A 213 7.23 3.40 -25.84
C GLU A 213 6.52 3.97 -24.61
N LEU A 214 5.93 3.11 -23.77
CA LEU A 214 5.31 3.52 -22.50
C LEU A 214 6.33 4.11 -21.52
N GLY A 215 7.56 3.59 -21.55
CA GLY A 215 8.67 4.03 -20.71
C GLY A 215 9.41 5.26 -21.24
N ILE A 216 9.00 5.81 -22.39
CA ILE A 216 9.71 6.90 -23.05
C ILE A 216 8.80 8.12 -23.16
N LYS A 217 9.32 9.27 -22.71
CA LYS A 217 8.64 10.55 -22.89
C LYS A 217 8.65 10.95 -24.36
N SER A 218 7.49 11.30 -24.90
CA SER A 218 7.32 11.71 -26.29
C SER A 218 6.20 12.74 -26.43
N ALA A 219 5.98 13.25 -27.65
CA ALA A 219 4.86 14.17 -27.92
C ALA A 219 3.49 13.55 -27.62
N LYS A 220 3.35 12.22 -27.74
CA LYS A 220 2.11 11.48 -27.46
C LYS A 220 2.07 10.91 -26.04
N ASN A 221 3.21 10.85 -25.37
CA ASN A 221 3.36 10.30 -24.03
C ASN A 221 4.02 11.34 -23.11
N ARG A 222 3.19 12.14 -22.42
CA ARG A 222 3.70 13.26 -21.61
C ARG A 222 4.67 12.83 -20.51
N TYR A 223 4.43 11.66 -19.92
CA TYR A 223 5.22 11.10 -18.83
C TYR A 223 5.51 9.63 -19.10
N ALA A 224 6.74 9.21 -18.77
CA ALA A 224 7.12 7.80 -18.83
C ALA A 224 6.43 7.00 -17.72
N PHE A 225 6.00 5.79 -18.04
CA PHE A 225 5.53 4.78 -17.11
C PHE A 225 6.58 3.68 -17.00
N ILE A 226 7.01 3.36 -15.78
CA ILE A 226 8.11 2.42 -15.54
C ILE A 226 7.63 1.39 -14.52
N PRO A 227 7.43 0.12 -14.88
CA PRO A 227 7.00 -0.89 -13.93
C PRO A 227 8.11 -1.20 -12.92
N LEU A 228 7.73 -1.33 -11.64
CA LEU A 228 8.66 -1.79 -10.62
C LEU A 228 8.79 -3.31 -10.69
N SER A 229 10.03 -3.79 -10.62
CA SER A 229 10.33 -5.20 -10.63
C SER A 229 10.06 -5.83 -9.27
N VAL A 230 9.61 -7.08 -9.28
CA VAL A 230 9.42 -7.88 -8.08
C VAL A 230 10.46 -9.00 -8.02
N SER A 231 10.75 -9.50 -6.83
CA SER A 231 11.62 -10.65 -6.63
C SER A 231 11.08 -11.53 -5.49
N PRO A 232 11.42 -12.83 -5.43
CA PRO A 232 11.12 -13.65 -4.26
C PRO A 232 11.72 -13.06 -2.98
N CYS A 233 11.02 -13.19 -1.86
CA CYS A 233 11.43 -12.66 -0.55
C CYS A 233 12.56 -13.45 0.13
N THR A 234 13.51 -14.01 -0.63
CA THR A 234 14.70 -14.62 -0.03
C THR A 234 15.59 -13.54 0.58
N LYS A 235 16.35 -13.93 1.60
CA LYS A 235 17.26 -13.02 2.29
C LYS A 235 18.26 -12.38 1.33
N GLU A 236 18.80 -13.17 0.41
CA GLU A 236 19.79 -12.76 -0.59
C GLU A 236 19.21 -11.70 -1.54
N ASN A 237 17.98 -11.88 -2.01
CA ASN A 237 17.32 -10.92 -2.89
C ASN A 237 17.06 -9.60 -2.18
N ILE A 238 16.61 -9.65 -0.92
CA ILE A 238 16.36 -8.44 -0.12
C ILE A 238 17.67 -7.69 0.14
N GLU A 239 18.74 -8.39 0.53
CA GLU A 239 20.05 -7.79 0.73
C GLU A 239 20.61 -7.19 -0.58
N ALA A 240 20.48 -7.90 -1.71
CA ALA A 240 20.92 -7.43 -3.02
C ALA A 240 20.15 -6.18 -3.47
N LEU A 241 18.82 -6.13 -3.27
CA LEU A 241 18.00 -4.96 -3.57
C LEU A 241 18.49 -3.73 -2.78
N LEU A 242 18.80 -3.89 -1.49
CA LEU A 242 19.27 -2.79 -0.65
C LEU A 242 20.67 -2.28 -1.05
N VAL A 243 21.52 -3.15 -1.62
CA VAL A 243 22.89 -2.79 -2.05
C VAL A 243 22.90 -2.16 -3.45
N ASN A 244 22.16 -2.74 -4.40
CA ASN A 244 22.19 -2.36 -5.82
C ASN A 244 21.47 -1.04 -6.12
N GLU A 245 20.86 -0.40 -5.11
CA GLU A 245 20.06 0.81 -5.29
C GLU A 245 20.82 2.09 -5.61
N LYS A 246 22.15 2.09 -5.54
CA LYS A 246 22.94 3.28 -5.89
C LYS A 246 22.71 3.77 -7.32
N ASP A 247 22.25 2.92 -8.24
CA ASP A 247 22.16 3.27 -9.66
C ASP A 247 20.72 3.38 -10.22
N ILE A 248 19.69 2.82 -9.58
CA ILE A 248 18.37 2.63 -10.23
C ILE A 248 17.22 3.41 -9.55
N TRP A 249 17.17 3.49 -8.21
CA TRP A 249 15.96 3.93 -7.49
C TRP A 249 16.13 5.10 -6.53
N LEU A 250 17.23 5.87 -6.63
CA LEU A 250 17.51 6.90 -5.64
C LEU A 250 16.46 8.03 -5.62
N PRO A 251 15.93 8.38 -4.42
CA PRO A 251 16.01 7.65 -3.13
C PRO A 251 14.93 6.56 -2.95
N LEU A 252 15.30 5.39 -2.40
CA LEU A 252 14.35 4.36 -1.93
C LEU A 252 13.57 4.87 -0.71
N ASP A 253 12.25 4.67 -0.72
CA ASP A 253 11.39 4.94 0.44
C ASP A 253 11.23 3.71 1.35
N GLY A 254 11.08 2.53 0.77
CA GLY A 254 10.93 1.27 1.50
C GLY A 254 10.56 0.10 0.60
N LEU A 255 10.28 -1.05 1.22
CA LEU A 255 9.98 -2.29 0.52
C LEU A 255 8.52 -2.68 0.78
N LEU A 256 7.78 -2.96 -0.30
CA LEU A 256 6.48 -3.63 -0.23
C LEU A 256 6.67 -5.14 -0.35
N PHE A 257 5.86 -5.89 0.38
CA PHE A 257 5.85 -7.34 0.39
C PHE A 257 4.45 -7.82 0.04
N TYR A 258 4.29 -8.50 -1.08
CA TYR A 258 3.00 -8.99 -1.56
C TYR A 258 2.92 -10.51 -1.40
N HIS A 259 1.82 -11.00 -0.84
CA HIS A 259 1.50 -12.42 -0.93
C HIS A 259 1.17 -12.77 -2.39
N LYS A 260 1.82 -13.79 -2.97
CA LYS A 260 1.69 -14.16 -4.39
C LYS A 260 0.25 -14.36 -4.84
N LEU A 261 -0.52 -15.09 -4.04
CA LEU A 261 -1.91 -15.42 -4.32
C LEU A 261 -2.91 -14.30 -4.01
N GLY A 262 -2.47 -13.15 -3.46
CA GLY A 262 -3.39 -12.10 -3.03
C GLY A 262 -4.05 -11.38 -4.20
N PHE A 263 -5.37 -11.21 -4.15
CA PHE A 263 -6.10 -10.38 -5.11
C PHE A 263 -5.91 -8.88 -4.83
N TYR A 264 -6.12 -8.04 -5.83
CA TYR A 264 -6.14 -6.59 -5.62
C TYR A 264 -7.44 -6.19 -4.92
N THR A 265 -7.33 -5.83 -3.66
CA THR A 265 -8.47 -5.41 -2.83
C THR A 265 -8.26 -3.96 -2.42
N PRO A 266 -9.14 -3.03 -2.85
CA PRO A 266 -9.03 -1.63 -2.42
C PRO A 266 -9.03 -1.51 -0.89
N ARG A 267 -8.37 -0.47 -0.36
CA ARG A 267 -8.10 -0.24 1.08
C ARG A 267 -6.99 -1.14 1.64
N VAL A 268 -6.82 -1.11 2.96
CA VAL A 268 -5.76 -1.84 3.67
C VAL A 268 -5.97 -3.34 3.56
N SER A 269 -4.92 -4.05 3.18
CA SER A 269 -4.89 -5.50 3.07
C SER A 269 -3.74 -6.10 3.89
N PRO A 270 -3.99 -7.17 4.70
CA PRO A 270 -2.93 -7.86 5.43
C PRO A 270 -2.03 -8.70 4.53
N LEU A 271 -2.41 -8.88 3.26
CA LEU A 271 -1.65 -9.59 2.23
C LEU A 271 -0.58 -8.70 1.57
N VAL A 272 -0.50 -7.43 1.98
CA VAL A 272 0.57 -6.52 1.58
C VAL A 272 1.23 -5.93 2.82
N GLY A 273 2.51 -6.24 3.01
CA GLY A 273 3.35 -5.70 4.08
C GLY A 273 4.21 -4.54 3.61
N TRP A 274 4.58 -3.65 4.53
CA TRP A 274 5.50 -2.55 4.29
C TRP A 274 6.58 -2.51 5.36
N LEU A 275 7.82 -2.25 4.95
CA LEU A 275 8.93 -1.92 5.85
C LEU A 275 9.79 -0.79 5.27
N LYS A 276 10.28 0.08 6.17
CA LYS A 276 11.37 0.99 5.83
C LYS A 276 12.70 0.23 5.81
N PRO A 277 13.70 0.67 5.03
CA PRO A 277 14.97 -0.06 4.89
C PRO A 277 15.68 -0.33 6.22
N PHE A 278 15.68 0.66 7.14
CA PHE A 278 16.29 0.52 8.46
C PHE A 278 15.57 -0.47 9.39
N MET A 279 14.34 -0.89 9.07
CA MET A 279 13.58 -1.88 9.85
C MET A 279 13.93 -3.32 9.45
N ILE A 280 14.51 -3.51 8.26
CA ILE A 280 14.74 -4.83 7.66
C ILE A 280 15.68 -5.69 8.51
N SER A 281 16.72 -5.08 9.10
CA SER A 281 17.67 -5.79 9.97
C SER A 281 17.01 -6.35 11.24
N GLU A 282 16.07 -5.60 11.82
CA GLU A 282 15.39 -6.00 13.05
C GLU A 282 14.23 -6.98 12.77
N VAL A 283 13.48 -6.78 11.68
CA VAL A 283 12.29 -7.58 11.33
C VAL A 283 12.64 -8.86 10.60
N LEU A 284 13.45 -8.78 9.53
CA LEU A 284 13.76 -9.89 8.64
C LEU A 284 15.15 -10.51 8.89
N LYS A 285 15.94 -9.95 9.82
CA LYS A 285 17.30 -10.42 10.14
C LYS A 285 18.26 -10.41 8.93
N ALA A 286 18.00 -9.54 7.96
CA ALA A 286 18.82 -9.32 6.78
C ALA A 286 19.81 -8.16 6.96
N LYS A 287 20.94 -8.20 6.26
CA LYS A 287 21.94 -7.14 6.28
C LYS A 287 21.38 -5.88 5.60
N VAL A 288 21.64 -4.75 6.23
CA VAL A 288 21.20 -3.44 5.73
C VAL A 288 22.42 -2.54 5.60
N PRO A 289 22.65 -1.90 4.45
CA PRO A 289 23.72 -0.90 4.31
C PRO A 289 23.65 0.22 5.34
N GLU A 290 24.81 0.68 5.81
CA GLU A 290 24.92 1.66 6.89
C GLU A 290 24.19 2.97 6.60
N PHE A 291 24.13 3.40 5.33
CA PHE A 291 23.45 4.64 4.95
C PHE A 291 21.94 4.60 5.24
N TYR A 292 21.31 3.42 5.19
CA TYR A 292 19.91 3.27 5.59
C TYR A 292 19.75 3.29 7.10
N MET A 293 20.70 2.71 7.83
CA MET A 293 20.71 2.72 9.29
C MET A 293 20.86 4.14 9.86
N GLN A 294 21.60 5.02 9.17
CA GLN A 294 21.72 6.44 9.53
C GLN A 294 20.42 7.24 9.40
N LYS A 295 19.48 6.80 8.54
CA LYS A 295 18.16 7.45 8.37
C LYS A 295 17.15 7.05 9.45
N LYS A 296 17.57 6.28 10.46
CA LYS A 296 16.74 5.85 11.58
C LYS A 296 16.26 7.08 12.39
N PRO A 297 14.94 7.26 12.60
CA PRO A 297 14.43 8.37 13.40
C PRO A 297 14.89 8.27 14.87
N ILE A 298 15.11 9.41 15.53
CA ILE A 298 15.51 9.47 16.95
C ILE A 298 14.42 8.85 17.86
N SER A 299 13.15 8.97 17.48
CA SER A 299 12.01 8.37 18.19
C SER A 299 11.90 6.86 18.02
N TYR A 300 12.71 6.25 17.14
CA TYR A 300 12.71 4.81 16.94
C TYR A 300 13.31 4.11 18.16
N VAL A 301 12.47 3.41 18.91
CA VAL A 301 12.91 2.60 20.05
C VAL A 301 13.23 1.18 19.55
N ASN A 302 14.48 0.77 19.66
CA ASN A 302 14.88 -0.59 19.32
C ASN A 302 14.27 -1.60 20.32
N ILE A 303 13.86 -2.79 19.86
CA ILE A 303 13.38 -3.90 20.72
C ILE A 303 14.32 -4.13 21.92
N GLN A 304 15.63 -4.06 21.69
CA GLN A 304 16.63 -4.27 22.74
C GLN A 304 16.58 -3.22 23.85
N GLN A 305 16.24 -1.97 23.52
CA GLN A 305 16.07 -0.90 24.52
C GLN A 305 14.77 -1.08 25.31
N HIS A 306 13.72 -1.58 24.67
CA HIS A 306 12.46 -1.90 25.35
C HIS A 306 12.60 -3.09 26.32
N LEU A 307 13.31 -4.15 25.92
CA LEU A 307 13.64 -5.28 26.80
C LEU A 307 14.47 -4.83 28.01
N LYS A 308 15.44 -3.93 27.83
CA LYS A 308 16.19 -3.34 28.96
C LYS A 308 15.31 -2.49 29.90
N LYS A 309 14.30 -1.77 29.37
CA LYS A 309 13.38 -0.94 30.16
C LYS A 309 12.36 -1.77 30.96
N HIS A 310 12.05 -2.99 30.49
CA HIS A 310 11.09 -3.92 31.10
C HIS A 310 11.70 -5.15 31.78
N ASN A 311 13.02 -5.34 31.77
CA ASN A 311 13.68 -6.37 32.58
C ASN A 311 13.49 -6.06 34.08
N PRO A 312 12.79 -6.91 34.86
CA PRO A 312 12.56 -6.70 36.30
C PRO A 312 13.85 -6.70 37.11
N THR A 313 14.91 -7.34 36.60
CA THR A 313 16.20 -7.52 37.26
C THR A 313 16.93 -6.20 37.52
N VAL A 314 16.80 -5.20 36.62
CA VAL A 314 17.47 -3.90 36.79
C VAL A 314 16.78 -3.02 37.86
N LYS A 315 15.51 -3.26 38.16
CA LYS A 315 14.79 -2.58 39.25
C LYS A 315 15.16 -3.14 40.63
N PHE A 316 15.52 -4.41 40.72
CA PHE A 316 15.94 -5.03 41.97
C PHE A 316 17.34 -4.59 42.37
N GLU A 317 18.30 -4.56 41.43
CA GLU A 317 19.68 -4.14 41.72
C GLU A 317 19.81 -2.66 42.14
N LYS A 318 18.97 -1.77 41.59
CA LYS A 318 18.96 -0.36 42.02
C LYS A 318 18.39 -0.17 43.43
N ARG A 319 17.38 -0.97 43.83
CA ARG A 319 16.82 -0.90 45.18
C ARG A 319 17.74 -1.51 46.24
N SER A 320 18.49 -2.56 45.92
CA SER A 320 19.47 -3.14 46.85
C SER A 320 20.73 -2.30 47.01
N ALA A 321 21.15 -1.55 45.98
CA ALA A 321 22.26 -0.60 46.08
C ALA A 321 21.91 0.67 46.89
N GLU A 322 20.66 1.14 46.82
CA GLU A 322 20.18 2.28 47.61
C GLU A 322 19.98 1.93 49.10
N MET A 323 19.67 0.68 49.45
CA MET A 323 19.56 0.21 50.84
C MET A 323 20.91 -0.07 51.53
N SER A 324 22.00 -0.22 50.77
CA SER A 324 23.33 -0.55 51.31
C SER A 324 24.24 0.67 51.52
N THR A 325 23.75 1.88 51.20
CA THR A 325 24.51 3.14 51.34
C THR A 325 24.01 4.05 52.47
N THR A 326 23.08 3.57 53.31
CA THR A 326 22.52 4.29 54.47
C THR A 326 22.81 3.64 55.82
N ASN A 327 24.04 3.15 56.04
CA ASN A 327 24.52 2.80 57.38
C ASN A 327 25.76 3.61 57.75
#